data_AF-A0A959GDI5-F1
#
_entry.id   AF-A0A959GDI5-F1
#
_cell.length_a   1.000
_cell.length_b   1.000
_cell.length_c   1.000
_cell.angle_alpha   90.00
_cell.angle_beta   90.00
_cell.angle_gamma   90.00
#
_symmetry.space_group_name_H-M   'P 1'
#
loop_
_entity.id
_entity.type
_entity.pdbx_description
1 polymer ?
#
loop_
_entity_poly.entity_id
_entity_poly.type
_entity_poly.pdbx_seq_one_letter_code
_entity_poly.pdbx_strand_id
1 'polypeptide(L)'
;LDLLLEELELRRTISSWGNEQQRLDNVEVLRKLALQYEEGCNRLHSAASLGGFLLWLADLENSQQDMQGSGEGPNAVNVLTYHKSKGLEWPIVLCHSLEGNLRADVWGIDIISESDEVDLNNVLGNRWLRYWVNPYADQYRGTPLDERLAESEASQRARRLALEEEARLLYVGLTRARDYLIFPSRSRPTQWLNRVWHEGKEDFPTLNPDSDESPWDWKGKNLRIKTDIFPYPPDFPEVSPEETPIRFLEERAGKQAHIPYDIDASKEPFSEEMRPTLGQLLDYGSPLALPEGIDLYAAAKAIKAFLTADQPSFLAGERIQMA
;
A
#
# COMPACT_ATOMS: atom_id res chain seq x y z
N LEU A 1 10.95 -16.47 2.59
CA LEU A 1 9.74 -16.28 1.75
C LEU A 1 10.10 -15.85 0.33
N ASP A 2 10.97 -14.86 0.15
CA ASP A 2 11.36 -14.34 -1.17
C ASP A 2 11.83 -15.42 -2.14
N LEU A 3 12.70 -16.33 -1.70
CA LEU A 3 13.13 -17.48 -2.50
C LEU A 3 11.94 -18.36 -2.97
N LEU A 4 10.93 -18.56 -2.13
CA LEU A 4 9.74 -19.35 -2.49
C LEU A 4 8.87 -18.61 -3.51
N LEU A 5 8.74 -17.28 -3.39
CA LEU A 5 8.03 -16.46 -4.38
C LEU A 5 8.70 -16.52 -5.76
N GLU A 6 10.04 -16.57 -5.79
CA GLU A 6 10.83 -16.68 -7.02
C GLU A 6 10.79 -18.09 -7.61
N GLU A 7 11.09 -19.13 -6.81
CA GLU A 7 11.14 -20.53 -7.26
C GLU A 7 9.78 -21.06 -7.73
N LEU A 8 8.69 -20.63 -7.10
CA LEU A 8 7.33 -21.00 -7.51
C LEU A 8 6.73 -20.04 -8.56
N GLU A 9 7.52 -19.06 -9.02
CA GLU A 9 7.11 -18.04 -10.00
C GLU A 9 5.77 -17.37 -9.65
N LEU A 10 5.49 -17.19 -8.35
CA LEU A 10 4.15 -16.81 -7.87
C LEU A 10 3.66 -15.49 -8.46
N ARG A 11 4.57 -14.54 -8.70
CA ARG A 11 4.21 -13.27 -9.35
C ARG A 11 3.62 -13.48 -10.74
N ARG A 12 4.22 -14.37 -11.56
CA ARG A 12 3.74 -14.70 -12.91
C ARG A 12 2.38 -15.38 -12.86
N THR A 13 2.23 -16.34 -11.97
CA THR A 13 0.98 -17.07 -11.77
C THR A 13 -0.14 -16.12 -11.36
N ILE A 14 0.14 -15.20 -10.43
CA ILE A 14 -0.79 -14.16 -9.98
C ILE A 14 -1.20 -13.21 -11.12
N SER A 15 -0.28 -12.79 -11.98
CA SER A 15 -0.59 -11.94 -13.14
C SER A 15 -1.60 -12.58 -14.09
N SER A 16 -1.67 -13.91 -14.15
CA SER A 16 -2.66 -14.63 -14.98
C SER A 16 -4.07 -14.69 -14.38
N TRP A 17 -4.25 -14.36 -13.10
CA TRP A 17 -5.52 -14.55 -12.38
C TRP A 17 -6.44 -13.32 -12.36
N GLY A 18 -6.04 -12.23 -13.03
CA GLY A 18 -6.73 -10.94 -12.97
C GLY A 18 -6.61 -10.25 -11.60
N ASN A 19 -6.99 -8.96 -11.52
CA ASN A 19 -6.77 -8.11 -10.33
C ASN A 19 -5.32 -8.22 -9.79
N GLU A 20 -4.35 -8.15 -10.71
CA GLU A 20 -2.93 -8.39 -10.45
C GLU A 20 -2.40 -7.56 -9.29
N GLN A 21 -2.68 -6.25 -9.30
CA GLN A 21 -2.17 -5.30 -8.31
C GLN A 21 -2.57 -5.70 -6.88
N GLN A 22 -3.86 -5.90 -6.61
CA GLN A 22 -4.33 -6.27 -5.27
C GLN A 22 -3.77 -7.61 -4.80
N ARG A 23 -3.64 -8.59 -5.71
CA ARG A 23 -3.10 -9.90 -5.36
C ARG A 23 -1.60 -9.83 -5.05
N LEU A 24 -0.84 -9.05 -5.80
CA LEU A 24 0.56 -8.78 -5.51
C LEU A 24 0.72 -8.02 -4.18
N ASP A 25 -0.13 -7.03 -3.93
CA ASP A 25 -0.13 -6.27 -2.67
C ASP A 25 -0.44 -7.19 -1.47
N ASN A 26 -1.36 -8.14 -1.61
CA ASN A 26 -1.64 -9.14 -0.57
C ASN A 26 -0.43 -10.04 -0.29
N VAL A 27 0.31 -10.45 -1.32
CA VAL A 27 1.56 -11.23 -1.14
C VAL A 27 2.63 -10.39 -0.45
N GLU A 28 2.73 -9.10 -0.79
CA GLU A 28 3.66 -8.19 -0.13
C GLU A 28 3.30 -7.97 1.35
N VAL A 29 2.01 -7.93 1.69
CA VAL A 29 1.58 -7.93 3.10
C VAL A 29 1.98 -9.21 3.81
N LEU A 30 1.79 -10.40 3.21
CA LEU A 30 2.26 -11.64 3.82
C LEU A 30 3.77 -11.63 4.09
N ARG A 31 4.55 -11.03 3.17
CA ARG A 31 5.99 -10.83 3.33
C ARG A 31 6.32 -9.88 4.47
N LYS A 32 5.61 -8.75 4.57
CA LYS A 32 5.74 -7.81 5.69
C LYS A 32 5.41 -8.48 7.03
N LEU A 33 4.35 -9.28 7.08
CA LEU A 33 3.95 -10.04 8.27
C LEU A 33 5.05 -11.02 8.71
N ALA A 34 5.67 -11.74 7.75
CA ALA A 34 6.81 -12.61 8.06
C ALA A 34 7.99 -11.85 8.67
N LEU A 35 8.36 -10.69 8.11
CA LEU A 35 9.43 -9.84 8.66
C LEU A 35 9.10 -9.31 10.06
N GLN A 36 7.85 -8.88 10.29
CA GLN A 36 7.41 -8.41 11.61
C GLN A 36 7.47 -9.51 12.67
N TYR A 37 7.12 -10.74 12.31
CA TYR A 37 7.26 -11.89 13.18
C TYR A 37 8.73 -12.16 13.52
N GLU A 38 9.62 -12.17 12.52
CA GLU A 38 11.06 -12.36 12.73
C GLU A 38 11.67 -11.26 13.62
N GLU A 39 11.30 -10.00 13.40
CA GLU A 39 11.69 -8.88 14.27
C GLU A 39 11.17 -9.06 15.70
N GLY A 40 9.92 -9.49 15.86
CA GLY A 40 9.33 -9.80 17.16
C GLY A 40 10.11 -10.90 17.90
N CYS A 41 10.46 -11.97 17.19
CA CYS A 41 11.28 -13.05 17.72
C CYS A 41 12.66 -12.55 18.15
N ASN A 42 13.31 -11.71 17.33
CA ASN A 42 14.60 -11.10 17.65
C ASN A 42 14.54 -10.22 18.91
N ARG A 43 13.50 -9.37 19.05
CA ARG A 43 13.31 -8.53 20.25
C ARG A 43 13.11 -9.34 21.52
N LEU A 44 12.44 -10.49 21.42
CA LEU A 44 12.16 -11.39 22.54
C LEU A 44 13.26 -12.43 22.76
N HIS A 45 14.36 -12.38 22.00
CA HIS A 45 15.44 -13.39 22.01
C HIS A 45 14.94 -14.83 21.85
N SER A 46 13.94 -15.02 20.99
CA SER A 46 13.35 -16.33 20.66
C SER A 46 13.70 -16.74 19.23
N ALA A 47 13.73 -18.04 18.95
CA ALA A 47 13.99 -18.55 17.62
C ALA A 47 12.74 -18.40 16.73
N ALA A 48 12.90 -17.75 15.56
CA ALA A 48 11.87 -17.72 14.54
C ALA A 48 11.69 -19.12 13.94
N SER A 49 10.46 -19.62 13.89
CA SER A 49 10.13 -20.92 13.30
C SER A 49 8.85 -20.84 12.48
N LEU A 50 8.68 -21.74 11.50
CA LEU A 50 7.46 -21.78 10.69
C LEU A 50 6.22 -22.05 11.54
N GLY A 51 6.30 -22.99 12.50
CA GLY A 51 5.19 -23.29 13.40
C GLY A 51 4.79 -22.10 14.28
N GLY A 52 5.78 -21.35 14.79
CA GLY A 52 5.53 -20.13 15.54
C GLY A 52 4.94 -19.01 14.68
N PHE A 53 5.38 -18.89 13.42
CA PHE A 53 4.81 -17.94 12.46
C PHE A 53 3.34 -18.25 12.17
N LEU A 54 2.98 -19.51 11.96
CA LEU A 54 1.58 -19.92 11.71
C LEU A 54 0.68 -19.64 12.91
N LEU A 55 1.16 -19.91 14.14
CA LEU A 55 0.42 -19.58 15.36
C LEU A 55 0.23 -18.06 15.52
N TRP A 56 1.25 -17.28 15.19
CA TRP A 56 1.18 -15.82 15.24
C TRP A 56 0.22 -15.25 14.18
N LEU A 57 0.18 -15.81 12.97
CA LEU A 57 -0.84 -15.45 11.96
C LEU A 57 -2.26 -15.78 12.43
N ALA A 58 -2.46 -16.93 13.07
CA ALA A 58 -3.76 -17.29 13.65
C ALA A 58 -4.19 -16.31 14.76
N ASP A 59 -3.25 -15.82 15.56
CA ASP A 59 -3.51 -14.79 16.58
C ASP A 59 -3.90 -13.43 15.96
N LEU A 60 -3.24 -13.05 14.86
CA LEU A 60 -3.61 -11.88 14.07
C LEU A 60 -5.01 -11.99 13.46
N GLU A 61 -5.35 -13.14 12.87
CA GLU A 61 -6.69 -13.42 12.34
C GLU A 61 -7.75 -13.33 13.44
N ASN A 62 -7.52 -13.99 14.59
CA ASN A 62 -8.41 -13.94 15.74
C ASN A 62 -8.60 -12.50 16.27
N SER A 63 -7.58 -11.66 16.12
CA SER A 63 -7.61 -10.25 16.50
C SER A 63 -8.12 -9.32 15.39
N GLN A 64 -8.45 -9.84 14.20
CA GLN A 64 -8.82 -9.09 13.00
C GLN A 64 -7.77 -8.05 12.58
N GLN A 65 -6.49 -8.40 12.74
CA GLN A 65 -5.34 -7.55 12.41
C GLN A 65 -4.60 -8.02 11.14
N ASP A 66 -5.07 -9.10 10.51
CA ASP A 66 -4.60 -9.67 9.25
C ASP A 66 -5.13 -8.90 8.02
N MET A 67 -4.85 -7.59 7.98
CA MET A 67 -5.36 -6.71 6.94
C MET A 67 -4.82 -7.09 5.55
N GLN A 68 -5.67 -6.97 4.52
CA GLN A 68 -5.24 -7.09 3.12
C GLN A 68 -4.29 -5.96 2.71
N GLY A 69 -3.58 -6.14 1.59
CA GLY A 69 -2.82 -5.06 0.97
C GLY A 69 -3.71 -3.86 0.72
N SER A 70 -3.31 -2.68 1.18
CA SER A 70 -3.97 -1.46 0.74
C SER A 70 -3.63 -1.32 -0.73
N GLY A 71 -4.60 -1.62 -1.61
CA GLY A 71 -4.52 -1.29 -3.02
C GLY A 71 -4.50 0.23 -3.16
N GLU A 72 -3.37 0.87 -2.83
CA GLU A 72 -3.08 2.30 -3.00
C GLU A 72 -2.85 2.62 -4.48
N GLY A 73 -3.75 2.08 -5.33
CA GLY A 73 -3.77 2.40 -6.74
C GLY A 73 -4.26 3.83 -6.94
N PRO A 74 -3.76 4.53 -7.98
CA PRO A 74 -4.20 5.88 -8.32
C PRO A 74 -5.71 5.99 -8.63
N ASN A 75 -6.35 4.86 -8.96
CA ASN A 75 -7.77 4.78 -9.33
C ASN A 75 -8.66 4.18 -8.22
N ALA A 76 -8.25 4.28 -6.95
CA ALA A 76 -9.02 3.74 -5.82
C ALA A 76 -9.64 4.85 -4.95
N VAL A 77 -10.78 4.53 -4.32
CA VAL A 77 -11.35 5.36 -3.26
C VAL A 77 -10.57 5.13 -1.96
N ASN A 78 -10.01 6.19 -1.41
CA ASN A 78 -9.21 6.12 -0.18
C ASN A 78 -10.12 6.25 1.05
N VAL A 79 -10.19 5.19 1.85
CA VAL A 79 -10.92 5.18 3.13
C VAL A 79 -9.94 5.36 4.28
N LEU A 80 -9.91 6.56 4.85
CA LEU A 80 -8.95 6.96 5.89
C LEU A 80 -9.66 7.47 7.15
N THR A 81 -8.96 7.41 8.28
CA THR A 81 -9.40 8.12 9.48
C THR A 81 -9.08 9.61 9.37
N TYR A 82 -9.85 10.46 10.07
CA TYR A 82 -9.60 11.91 10.13
C TYR A 82 -8.14 12.24 10.48
N HIS A 83 -7.54 11.52 11.44
CA HIS A 83 -6.14 11.67 11.82
C HIS A 83 -5.18 11.34 10.66
N LYS A 84 -5.37 10.19 9.99
CA LYS A 84 -4.51 9.77 8.86
C LYS A 84 -4.64 10.69 7.65
N SER A 85 -5.74 11.44 7.54
CA SER A 85 -5.93 12.40 6.46
C SER A 85 -5.09 13.68 6.61
N LYS A 86 -4.53 13.96 7.79
CA LYS A 86 -3.81 15.20 8.08
C LYS A 86 -2.64 15.41 7.12
N GLY A 87 -2.63 16.56 6.44
CA GLY A 87 -1.58 16.93 5.48
C GLY A 87 -1.80 16.41 4.06
N LEU A 88 -2.85 15.63 3.82
CA LEU A 88 -3.25 15.15 2.50
C LEU A 88 -4.35 16.04 1.91
N GLU A 89 -4.56 16.00 0.60
CA GLU A 89 -5.57 16.79 -0.11
C GLU A 89 -6.20 15.97 -1.23
N TRP A 90 -7.53 16.07 -1.38
CA TRP A 90 -8.26 15.44 -2.48
C TRP A 90 -9.27 16.39 -3.14
N PRO A 91 -9.56 16.22 -4.44
CA PRO A 91 -10.61 16.99 -5.13
C PRO A 91 -11.97 16.87 -4.44
N ILE A 92 -12.33 15.66 -3.99
CA ILE A 92 -13.62 15.35 -3.36
C ILE A 92 -13.34 14.61 -2.05
N VAL A 93 -13.97 15.04 -0.95
CA VAL A 93 -13.88 14.38 0.36
C VAL A 93 -15.26 14.10 0.92
N LEU A 94 -15.46 12.87 1.40
CA LEU A 94 -16.67 12.44 2.10
C LEU A 94 -16.37 12.34 3.60
N CYS A 95 -16.98 13.22 4.40
CA CYS A 95 -16.86 13.22 5.86
C CYS A 95 -17.92 12.30 6.48
N HIS A 96 -17.60 11.02 6.61
CA HIS A 96 -18.49 10.00 7.19
C HIS A 96 -18.40 9.89 8.73
N SER A 97 -19.34 9.16 9.35
CA SER A 97 -19.41 8.88 10.79
C SER A 97 -19.61 10.12 11.68
N LEU A 98 -20.46 11.05 11.25
CA LEU A 98 -20.76 12.29 11.96
C LEU A 98 -21.84 12.14 13.05
N GLU A 99 -22.46 10.98 13.17
CA GLU A 99 -23.49 10.65 14.16
C GLU A 99 -22.94 10.20 15.53
N GLY A 100 -21.62 10.27 15.73
CA GLY A 100 -20.99 9.80 16.96
C GLY A 100 -21.28 10.71 18.16
N ASN A 101 -21.58 10.10 19.31
CA ASN A 101 -21.66 10.78 20.61
C ASN A 101 -20.28 11.31 21.03
N LEU A 102 -20.27 12.41 21.80
CA LEU A 102 -19.06 12.95 22.42
C LEU A 102 -18.39 11.89 23.32
N ARG A 103 -17.10 11.65 23.10
CA ARG A 103 -16.27 10.75 23.93
C ARG A 103 -15.43 11.56 24.91
N ALA A 104 -16.03 11.91 26.04
CA ALA A 104 -15.35 12.59 27.15
C ALA A 104 -15.24 11.64 28.34
N ASP A 105 -14.17 10.84 28.39
CA ASP A 105 -13.92 9.92 29.49
C ASP A 105 -12.95 10.53 30.51
N VAL A 106 -13.19 10.27 31.79
CA VAL A 106 -12.36 10.66 32.92
C VAL A 106 -11.52 9.51 33.46
N TRP A 107 -11.88 8.27 33.09
CA TRP A 107 -11.15 7.06 33.42
C TRP A 107 -9.89 6.91 32.57
N GLY A 108 -8.92 6.15 33.08
CA GLY A 108 -7.64 5.92 32.43
C GLY A 108 -6.58 6.94 32.84
N ILE A 109 -5.54 7.05 32.01
CA ILE A 109 -4.38 7.93 32.22
C ILE A 109 -4.71 9.31 31.68
N ASP A 110 -4.45 10.34 32.48
CA ASP A 110 -4.60 11.74 32.12
C ASP A 110 -3.40 12.55 32.62
N ILE A 111 -3.00 13.59 31.88
CA ILE A 111 -1.91 14.49 32.26
C ILE A 111 -2.53 15.76 32.83
N ILE A 112 -2.35 15.98 34.12
CA ILE A 112 -2.90 17.13 34.84
C ILE A 112 -1.85 18.22 34.93
N SER A 113 -2.14 19.38 34.35
CA SER A 113 -1.34 20.61 34.52
C SER A 113 -1.89 21.44 35.68
N GLU A 114 -1.01 21.92 36.55
CA GLU A 114 -1.34 22.88 37.62
C GLU A 114 -1.26 24.34 37.14
N SER A 115 -0.67 24.58 35.97
CA SER A 115 -0.63 25.89 35.31
C SER A 115 -1.18 25.82 33.88
N ASP A 116 -1.90 26.87 33.46
CA ASP A 116 -2.39 27.00 32.09
C ASP A 116 -1.29 27.46 31.11
N GLU A 117 -0.26 28.16 31.62
CA GLU A 117 0.87 28.61 30.80
C GLU A 117 1.89 27.49 30.57
N VAL A 118 2.36 27.40 29.33
CA VAL A 118 3.41 26.46 28.92
C VAL A 118 4.77 27.14 29.08
N ASP A 119 5.57 26.68 30.06
CA ASP A 119 6.97 27.07 30.17
C ASP A 119 7.82 26.23 29.20
N LEU A 120 8.34 26.88 28.16
CA LEU A 120 9.20 26.22 27.17
C LEU A 120 10.55 25.77 27.75
N ASN A 121 11.00 26.38 28.85
CA ASN A 121 12.23 25.97 29.54
C ASN A 121 11.98 24.81 30.51
N ASN A 122 10.73 24.53 30.83
CA ASN A 122 10.33 23.43 31.72
C ASN A 122 9.00 22.81 31.27
N VAL A 123 9.01 22.19 30.10
CA VAL A 123 7.81 21.65 29.41
C VAL A 123 7.05 20.61 30.25
N LEU A 124 7.75 19.92 31.16
CA LEU A 124 7.16 18.91 32.06
C LEU A 124 6.86 19.45 33.46
N GLY A 125 7.29 20.68 33.77
CA GLY A 125 7.05 21.30 35.06
C GLY A 125 5.56 21.44 35.36
N ASN A 126 5.19 21.29 36.63
CA ASN A 126 3.82 21.46 37.10
C ASN A 126 2.80 20.53 36.42
N ARG A 127 3.25 19.37 35.93
CA ARG A 127 2.40 18.33 35.35
C ARG A 127 2.57 17.01 36.08
N TRP A 128 1.46 16.33 36.34
CA TRP A 128 1.49 14.99 36.95
C TRP A 128 0.51 14.05 36.25
N LEU A 129 0.82 12.75 36.32
CA LEU A 129 0.00 11.70 35.73
C LEU A 129 -1.07 11.26 36.71
N ARG A 130 -2.33 11.39 36.31
CA ARG A 130 -3.49 10.83 37.01
C ARG A 130 -3.86 9.51 36.35
N TYR A 131 -4.13 8.48 37.15
CA TYR A 131 -4.75 7.25 36.67
C TYR A 131 -6.00 6.94 37.48
N TRP A 132 -7.16 6.94 36.83
CA TRP A 132 -8.43 6.58 37.45
C TRP A 132 -8.95 5.28 36.88
N VAL A 133 -9.16 4.29 37.75
CA VAL A 133 -9.76 3.01 37.38
C VAL A 133 -11.26 3.10 37.59
N ASN A 134 -12.04 2.70 36.58
CA ASN A 134 -13.48 2.52 36.75
C ASN A 134 -13.73 1.27 37.62
N PRO A 135 -14.22 1.41 38.86
CA PRO A 135 -14.36 0.29 39.77
C PRO A 135 -15.58 -0.60 39.49
N TYR A 136 -16.54 -0.14 38.68
CA TYR A 136 -17.81 -0.85 38.42
C TYR A 136 -18.04 -1.16 36.94
N ALA A 137 -17.03 -0.97 36.07
CA ALA A 137 -17.11 -1.22 34.64
C ALA A 137 -18.39 -0.61 34.01
N ASP A 138 -19.30 -1.43 33.48
CA ASP A 138 -20.55 -0.94 32.85
C ASP A 138 -21.68 -0.64 33.85
N GLN A 139 -21.52 -1.00 35.13
CA GLN A 139 -22.57 -0.91 36.15
C GLN A 139 -22.61 0.42 36.92
N TYR A 140 -21.67 1.34 36.66
CA TYR A 140 -21.65 2.63 37.38
C TYR A 140 -22.73 3.61 36.89
N ARG A 141 -23.31 3.43 35.71
CA ARG A 141 -24.25 4.39 35.11
C ARG A 141 -25.53 4.53 35.94
N GLY A 142 -25.99 5.77 36.12
CA GLY A 142 -27.20 6.07 36.91
C GLY A 142 -27.04 5.83 38.41
N THR A 143 -25.81 5.75 38.90
CA THR A 143 -25.50 5.69 40.34
C THR A 143 -25.18 7.07 40.89
N PRO A 144 -25.21 7.27 42.22
CA PRO A 144 -24.75 8.53 42.82
C PRO A 144 -23.28 8.87 42.51
N LEU A 145 -22.47 7.86 42.17
CA LEU A 145 -21.09 8.10 41.73
C LEU A 145 -21.07 8.76 40.34
N ASP A 146 -21.89 8.29 39.41
CA ASP A 146 -22.02 8.85 38.07
C ASP A 146 -22.50 10.30 38.11
N GLU A 147 -23.52 10.59 38.94
CA GLU A 147 -24.01 11.96 39.16
C GLU A 147 -22.93 12.89 39.71
N ARG A 148 -22.23 12.46 40.77
CA ARG A 148 -21.11 13.24 41.36
C ARG A 148 -19.95 13.42 40.40
N LEU A 149 -19.68 12.41 39.57
CA LEU A 149 -18.62 12.46 38.57
C LEU A 149 -19.00 13.43 37.45
N ALA A 150 -20.25 13.40 36.97
CA ALA A 150 -20.76 14.32 35.97
C ALA A 150 -20.63 15.79 36.42
N GLU A 151 -20.86 16.08 37.71
CA GLU A 151 -20.73 17.41 38.29
C GLU A 151 -19.27 17.83 38.59
N SER A 152 -18.33 16.87 38.62
CA SER A 152 -16.95 17.13 39.01
C SER A 152 -16.18 18.03 38.02
N GLU A 153 -15.21 18.78 38.54
CA GLU A 153 -14.31 19.59 37.70
C GLU A 153 -13.52 18.75 36.69
N ALA A 154 -13.21 17.50 37.04
CA ALA A 154 -12.50 16.58 36.15
C ALA A 154 -13.35 16.24 34.91
N SER A 155 -14.64 15.96 35.09
CA SER A 155 -15.59 15.71 34.00
C SER A 155 -15.80 16.95 33.14
N GLN A 156 -15.98 18.12 33.74
CA GLN A 156 -16.12 19.37 33.01
C GLN A 156 -14.88 19.67 32.15
N ARG A 157 -13.67 19.44 32.71
CA ARG A 157 -12.41 19.56 31.99
C ARG A 157 -12.30 18.56 30.84
N ALA A 158 -12.56 17.28 31.10
CA ALA A 158 -12.52 16.23 30.08
C ALA A 158 -13.49 16.54 28.93
N ARG A 159 -14.71 17.01 29.25
CA ARG A 159 -15.71 17.43 28.27
C ARG A 159 -15.20 18.59 27.41
N ARG A 160 -14.62 19.63 28.02
CA ARG A 160 -14.05 20.78 27.30
C ARG A 160 -12.93 20.35 26.34
N LEU A 161 -11.97 19.56 26.82
CA LEU A 161 -10.86 19.05 26.00
C LEU A 161 -11.36 18.16 24.86
N ALA A 162 -12.36 17.30 25.12
CA ALA A 162 -12.96 16.47 24.09
C ALA A 162 -13.68 17.30 23.01
N LEU A 163 -14.41 18.36 23.40
CA LEU A 163 -15.04 19.28 22.45
C LEU A 163 -14.01 20.04 21.60
N GLU A 164 -12.93 20.53 22.21
CA GLU A 164 -11.83 21.19 21.49
C GLU A 164 -11.15 20.25 20.48
N GLU A 165 -10.91 19.00 20.88
CA GLU A 165 -10.29 18.01 20.00
C GLU A 165 -11.25 17.57 18.88
N GLU A 166 -12.53 17.36 19.16
CA GLU A 166 -13.54 17.11 18.14
C GLU A 166 -13.63 18.24 17.12
N ALA A 167 -13.56 19.50 17.55
CA ALA A 167 -13.51 20.65 16.66
C ALA A 167 -12.25 20.65 15.80
N ARG A 168 -11.08 20.34 16.39
CA ARG A 168 -9.81 20.21 15.65
C ARG A 168 -9.87 19.08 14.62
N LEU A 169 -10.39 17.92 14.98
CA LEU A 169 -10.48 16.77 14.08
C LEU A 169 -11.46 17.02 12.94
N LEU A 170 -12.60 17.67 13.23
CA LEU A 170 -13.55 18.06 12.20
C LEU A 170 -12.88 19.08 11.25
N TYR A 171 -12.21 20.10 11.78
CA TYR A 171 -11.43 21.04 10.96
C TYR A 171 -10.41 20.34 10.06
N VAL A 172 -9.67 19.36 10.59
CA VAL A 172 -8.72 18.57 9.80
C VAL A 172 -9.44 17.88 8.64
N GLY A 173 -10.54 17.18 8.87
CA GLY A 173 -11.29 16.47 7.83
C GLY A 173 -11.90 17.38 6.77
N LEU A 174 -12.56 18.47 7.21
CA LEU A 174 -13.19 19.46 6.33
C LEU A 174 -12.17 20.11 5.38
N THR A 175 -10.99 20.42 5.88
CA THR A 175 -9.93 21.10 5.11
C THR A 175 -9.13 20.19 4.19
N ARG A 176 -9.49 18.90 4.07
CA ARG A 176 -8.87 18.00 3.08
C ARG A 176 -9.50 18.14 1.69
N ALA A 177 -10.70 18.70 1.61
CA ALA A 177 -11.42 18.92 0.36
C ALA A 177 -10.88 20.15 -0.38
N ARG A 178 -10.50 19.96 -1.66
CA ARG A 178 -10.13 21.07 -2.54
C ARG A 178 -11.34 21.66 -3.26
N ASP A 179 -12.18 20.81 -3.86
CA ASP A 179 -13.27 21.25 -4.74
C ASP A 179 -14.65 20.96 -4.12
N TYR A 180 -14.89 19.72 -3.65
CA TYR A 180 -16.18 19.31 -3.09
C TYR A 180 -16.03 18.62 -1.73
N LEU A 181 -16.89 19.02 -0.81
CA LEU A 181 -17.00 18.45 0.52
C LEU A 181 -18.41 17.89 0.71
N ILE A 182 -18.51 16.61 1.07
CA ILE A 182 -19.77 15.89 1.17
C ILE A 182 -19.96 15.39 2.60
N PHE A 183 -21.13 15.69 3.17
CA PHE A 183 -21.56 15.23 4.49
C PHE A 183 -22.67 14.19 4.34
N PRO A 184 -22.34 12.89 4.25
CA PRO A 184 -23.35 11.85 4.27
C PRO A 184 -24.08 11.85 5.62
N SER A 185 -25.39 12.05 5.60
CA SER A 185 -26.28 11.84 6.74
C SER A 185 -27.19 10.64 6.50
N ARG A 186 -27.60 9.99 7.59
CA ARG A 186 -28.56 8.88 7.57
C ARG A 186 -29.83 9.32 8.31
N SER A 187 -30.66 8.37 8.74
CA SER A 187 -31.78 8.65 9.64
C SER A 187 -31.36 9.29 10.97
N ARG A 188 -30.10 9.13 11.38
CA ARG A 188 -29.53 9.79 12.57
C ARG A 188 -28.91 11.13 12.19
N PRO A 189 -29.13 12.18 13.01
CA PRO A 189 -28.54 13.49 12.77
C PRO A 189 -27.01 13.45 12.93
N THR A 190 -26.33 14.39 12.28
CA THR A 190 -24.89 14.59 12.35
C THR A 190 -24.50 15.27 13.67
N GLN A 191 -24.65 14.56 14.79
CA GLN A 191 -24.40 15.07 16.14
C GLN A 191 -23.03 15.73 16.31
N TRP A 192 -21.97 15.16 15.73
CA TRP A 192 -20.63 15.71 15.81
C TRP A 192 -20.52 17.06 15.10
N LEU A 193 -21.11 17.19 13.90
CA LEU A 193 -21.16 18.47 13.18
C LEU A 193 -21.99 19.52 13.95
N ASN A 194 -23.11 19.10 14.55
CA ASN A 194 -23.96 19.96 15.37
C ASN A 194 -23.22 20.45 16.62
N ARG A 195 -22.54 19.56 17.35
CA ARG A 195 -21.73 19.92 18.53
C ARG A 195 -20.68 20.96 18.21
N VAL A 196 -19.91 20.75 17.14
CA VAL A 196 -18.80 21.66 16.82
C VAL A 196 -19.33 23.04 16.45
N TRP A 197 -20.46 23.10 15.73
CA TRP A 197 -21.03 24.37 15.30
C TRP A 197 -21.77 25.12 16.42
N HIS A 198 -22.55 24.41 17.24
CA HIS A 198 -23.39 24.98 18.28
C HIS A 198 -22.75 24.94 19.68
N GLU A 199 -21.42 25.07 19.75
CA GLU A 199 -20.65 25.19 21.01
C GLU A 199 -20.94 24.06 22.02
N GLY A 200 -21.00 22.82 21.51
CA GLY A 200 -21.22 21.61 22.30
C GLY A 200 -22.68 21.18 22.46
N LYS A 201 -23.64 21.89 21.82
CA LYS A 201 -25.05 21.49 21.75
C LYS A 201 -25.35 20.64 20.52
N GLU A 202 -26.24 19.68 20.64
CA GLU A 202 -26.60 18.75 19.56
C GLU A 202 -28.03 18.92 19.04
N ASP A 203 -28.85 19.69 19.76
CA ASP A 203 -30.30 19.76 19.59
C ASP A 203 -30.72 20.44 18.27
N PHE A 204 -29.81 21.21 17.68
CA PHE A 204 -30.05 21.99 16.47
C PHE A 204 -29.22 21.44 15.31
N PRO A 205 -29.82 21.20 14.13
CA PRO A 205 -29.08 20.76 12.96
C PRO A 205 -28.29 21.92 12.36
N THR A 206 -26.97 21.74 12.18
CA THR A 206 -26.10 22.70 11.48
C THR A 206 -26.50 22.87 10.02
N LEU A 207 -26.91 21.78 9.37
CA LEU A 207 -27.37 21.76 7.99
C LEU A 207 -28.85 21.41 7.96
N ASN A 208 -29.69 22.43 7.78
CA ASN A 208 -31.13 22.27 7.65
C ASN A 208 -31.54 22.39 6.16
N PRO A 209 -32.12 21.33 5.55
CA PRO A 209 -32.61 21.37 4.17
C PRO A 209 -33.60 22.51 3.88
N ASP A 210 -34.38 22.92 4.89
CA ASP A 210 -35.42 23.95 4.76
C ASP A 210 -34.90 25.39 4.92
N SER A 211 -33.61 25.56 5.27
CA SER A 211 -32.98 26.87 5.46
C SER A 211 -32.11 27.23 4.27
N ASP A 212 -32.11 28.50 3.88
CA ASP A 212 -31.17 29.06 2.90
C ASP A 212 -29.91 29.66 3.55
N GLU A 213 -29.84 29.69 4.88
CA GLU A 213 -28.68 30.16 5.63
C GLU A 213 -27.64 29.05 5.75
N SER A 214 -26.39 29.36 5.39
CA SER A 214 -25.26 28.48 5.67
C SER A 214 -24.55 28.87 6.96
N PRO A 215 -23.95 27.90 7.67
CA PRO A 215 -23.08 28.21 8.79
C PRO A 215 -21.79 28.93 8.35
N TRP A 216 -21.41 28.86 7.08
CA TRP A 216 -20.13 29.39 6.61
C TRP A 216 -20.24 30.80 6.06
N ASP A 217 -19.27 31.63 6.44
CA ASP A 217 -19.02 32.91 5.79
C ASP A 217 -17.79 32.80 4.88
N TRP A 218 -17.78 33.59 3.81
CA TRP A 218 -16.61 33.78 2.98
C TRP A 218 -16.33 35.26 2.81
N LYS A 219 -15.19 35.70 3.35
CA LYS A 219 -14.76 37.11 3.35
C LYS A 219 -15.84 38.04 3.93
N GLY A 220 -16.48 37.62 5.03
CA GLY A 220 -17.52 38.39 5.71
C GLY A 220 -18.86 38.43 4.97
N LYS A 221 -19.07 37.57 3.96
CA LYS A 221 -20.36 37.38 3.30
C LYS A 221 -20.91 36.00 3.66
N ASN A 222 -22.13 35.98 4.19
CA ASN A 222 -22.85 34.72 4.43
C ASN A 222 -23.06 34.01 3.09
N LEU A 223 -22.65 32.75 3.04
CA LEU A 223 -22.95 31.88 1.92
C LEU A 223 -24.41 31.41 2.05
N ARG A 224 -25.14 31.39 0.94
CA ARG A 224 -26.50 30.83 0.90
C ARG A 224 -26.43 29.38 0.47
N ILE A 225 -27.23 28.52 1.10
CA ILE A 225 -27.40 27.13 0.69
C ILE A 225 -28.58 27.06 -0.27
N LYS A 226 -28.39 26.35 -1.38
CA LYS A 226 -29.49 25.90 -2.23
C LYS A 226 -29.63 24.38 -2.05
N THR A 227 -30.77 23.95 -1.54
CA THR A 227 -31.09 22.54 -1.37
C THR A 227 -31.82 22.03 -2.60
N ASP A 228 -31.24 21.03 -3.27
CA ASP A 228 -31.89 20.27 -4.33
C ASP A 228 -32.12 18.83 -3.83
N ILE A 229 -33.37 18.35 -3.89
CA ILE A 229 -33.75 17.02 -3.41
C ILE A 229 -33.95 16.09 -4.60
N PHE A 230 -33.21 14.98 -4.62
CA PHE A 230 -33.27 13.98 -5.66
C PHE A 230 -33.84 12.66 -5.11
N PRO A 231 -35.01 12.20 -5.60
CA PRO A 231 -35.52 10.88 -5.25
C PRO A 231 -34.80 9.82 -6.08
N TYR A 232 -34.11 8.90 -5.41
CA TYR A 232 -33.49 7.72 -6.03
C TYR A 232 -34.30 6.47 -5.69
N PRO A 233 -34.45 5.51 -6.63
CA PRO A 233 -35.02 4.21 -6.30
C PRO A 233 -34.12 3.48 -5.29
N PRO A 234 -34.69 2.60 -4.44
CA PRO A 234 -33.90 1.82 -3.48
C PRO A 234 -32.97 0.80 -4.15
N ASP A 235 -33.23 0.49 -5.43
CA ASP A 235 -32.42 -0.42 -6.22
C ASP A 235 -31.20 0.31 -6.77
N PHE A 236 -30.03 0.00 -6.20
CA PHE A 236 -28.76 0.40 -6.77
C PHE A 236 -28.46 -0.48 -7.99
N PRO A 237 -28.06 0.09 -9.14
CA PRO A 237 -27.62 -0.72 -10.26
C PRO A 237 -26.40 -1.54 -9.84
N GLU A 238 -26.49 -2.87 -9.95
CA GLU A 238 -25.34 -3.75 -9.75
C GLU A 238 -24.36 -3.49 -10.90
N VAL A 239 -23.22 -2.91 -10.59
CA VAL A 239 -22.12 -2.81 -11.55
C VAL A 239 -21.54 -4.21 -11.67
N SER A 240 -21.76 -4.86 -12.82
CA SER A 240 -21.12 -6.14 -13.10
C SER A 240 -19.61 -5.96 -13.00
N PRO A 241 -18.89 -6.86 -12.30
CA PRO A 241 -17.44 -6.75 -12.17
C PRO A 241 -16.81 -6.68 -13.57
N GLU A 242 -15.91 -5.72 -13.78
CA GLU A 242 -15.21 -5.60 -15.05
C GLU A 242 -14.42 -6.89 -15.32
N GLU A 243 -14.74 -7.56 -16.43
CA GLU A 243 -13.99 -8.73 -16.88
C GLU A 243 -12.60 -8.27 -17.35
N THR A 244 -11.60 -8.39 -16.48
CA THR A 244 -10.22 -8.15 -16.90
C THR A 244 -9.72 -9.31 -17.77
N PRO A 245 -9.12 -9.04 -18.94
CA PRO A 245 -8.60 -10.09 -19.80
C PRO A 245 -7.47 -10.84 -19.09
N ILE A 246 -7.64 -12.15 -18.96
CA ILE A 246 -6.58 -13.05 -18.48
C ILE A 246 -5.45 -13.03 -19.53
N ARG A 247 -4.28 -12.53 -19.13
CA ARG A 247 -3.09 -12.63 -19.97
C ARG A 247 -2.56 -14.05 -19.89
N PHE A 248 -2.77 -14.81 -20.96
CA PHE A 248 -2.07 -16.09 -21.10
C PHE A 248 -0.58 -15.80 -21.28
N LEU A 249 0.21 -16.34 -20.38
CA LEU A 249 1.64 -16.22 -20.36
C LEU A 249 2.21 -17.59 -20.76
N GLU A 250 2.96 -17.66 -21.86
CA GLU A 250 3.56 -18.91 -22.35
C GLU A 250 4.43 -19.59 -21.28
N GLU A 251 4.68 -20.91 -21.36
CA GLU A 251 5.60 -21.54 -20.41
C GLU A 251 6.99 -20.94 -20.52
N ARG A 252 7.63 -20.66 -19.38
CA ARG A 252 8.98 -20.12 -19.37
C ARG A 252 9.92 -21.17 -19.93
N ALA A 253 10.75 -20.79 -20.89
CA ALA A 253 11.68 -21.72 -21.55
C ALA A 253 12.83 -22.23 -20.65
N GLY A 254 12.80 -21.92 -19.34
CA GLY A 254 13.79 -22.30 -18.33
C GLY A 254 15.10 -21.52 -18.42
N LYS A 255 16.09 -21.91 -17.59
CA LYS A 255 17.49 -21.49 -17.79
C LYS A 255 17.99 -22.11 -19.08
N GLN A 256 17.96 -21.34 -20.16
CA GLN A 256 18.57 -21.75 -21.41
C GLN A 256 20.05 -21.40 -21.39
N ALA A 257 20.89 -22.36 -21.78
CA ALA A 257 22.25 -22.05 -22.15
C ALA A 257 22.20 -21.21 -23.42
N HIS A 258 22.28 -19.89 -23.26
CA HIS A 258 22.50 -19.02 -24.40
C HIS A 258 23.91 -19.29 -24.91
N ILE A 259 23.98 -19.81 -26.14
CA ILE A 259 25.25 -19.84 -26.86
C ILE A 259 25.69 -18.38 -26.94
N PRO A 260 26.90 -18.03 -26.48
CA PRO A 260 27.44 -16.68 -26.68
C PRO A 260 27.24 -16.30 -28.14
N TYR A 261 26.65 -15.14 -28.40
CA TYR A 261 26.63 -14.60 -29.75
C TYR A 261 28.09 -14.27 -30.08
N ASP A 262 28.75 -15.16 -30.82
CA ASP A 262 30.12 -14.96 -31.26
C ASP A 262 30.15 -13.79 -32.24
N ILE A 263 30.55 -12.63 -31.74
CA ILE A 263 30.69 -11.41 -32.54
C ILE A 263 31.87 -11.62 -33.49
N ASP A 264 31.59 -11.83 -34.77
CA ASP A 264 32.61 -11.81 -35.82
C ASP A 264 33.06 -10.36 -36.01
N ALA A 265 34.18 -10.02 -35.37
CA ALA A 265 34.74 -8.68 -35.40
C ALA A 265 35.11 -8.18 -36.81
N SER A 266 35.17 -9.09 -37.81
CA SER A 266 35.44 -8.73 -39.21
C SER A 266 34.19 -8.34 -40.00
N LYS A 267 32.99 -8.67 -39.50
CA LYS A 267 31.70 -8.46 -40.20
C LYS A 267 30.76 -7.49 -39.52
N GLU A 268 30.97 -7.20 -38.24
CA GLU A 268 30.13 -6.30 -37.45
C GLU A 268 30.71 -4.87 -37.44
N PRO A 269 29.88 -3.83 -37.74
CA PRO A 269 30.33 -2.45 -37.72
C PRO A 269 30.38 -1.93 -36.27
N PHE A 270 31.56 -1.96 -35.64
CA PHE A 270 31.72 -1.33 -34.34
C PHE A 270 31.66 0.20 -34.47
N SER A 271 30.68 0.82 -33.83
CA SER A 271 30.62 2.28 -33.66
C SER A 271 31.74 2.78 -32.72
N GLU A 272 32.19 4.04 -32.87
CA GLU A 272 33.29 4.62 -32.06
C GLU A 272 33.07 4.55 -30.53
N GLU A 273 31.82 4.41 -30.08
CA GLU A 273 31.45 4.28 -28.66
C GLU A 273 31.71 2.89 -28.07
N MET A 274 31.90 1.86 -28.91
CA MET A 274 32.12 0.48 -28.46
C MET A 274 33.58 0.07 -28.75
N ARG A 275 34.40 0.01 -27.70
CA ARG A 275 35.80 -0.45 -27.77
C ARG A 275 35.90 -1.88 -27.26
N PRO A 276 35.74 -2.91 -28.11
CA PRO A 276 35.89 -4.29 -27.65
C PRO A 276 37.31 -4.53 -27.15
N THR A 277 37.43 -5.18 -26.00
CA THR A 277 38.72 -5.69 -25.50
C THR A 277 38.90 -7.08 -26.08
N LEU A 278 39.98 -7.28 -26.85
CA LEU A 278 40.26 -8.58 -27.45
C LEU A 278 40.51 -9.61 -26.34
N GLY A 279 39.64 -10.61 -26.26
CA GLY A 279 39.73 -11.70 -25.29
C GLY A 279 40.79 -12.73 -25.67
N GLN A 280 40.60 -13.97 -25.20
CA GLN A 280 41.47 -15.09 -25.56
C GLN A 280 41.30 -15.43 -27.04
N LEU A 281 42.43 -15.44 -27.77
CA LEU A 281 42.45 -15.85 -29.17
C LEU A 281 42.34 -17.38 -29.24
N LEU A 282 41.22 -17.86 -29.77
CA LEU A 282 40.99 -19.29 -30.02
C LEU A 282 41.45 -19.61 -31.44
N ASP A 283 42.59 -20.30 -31.54
CA ASP A 283 43.09 -20.80 -32.82
C ASP A 283 42.46 -22.17 -33.11
N TYR A 284 41.58 -22.22 -34.11
CA TYR A 284 40.85 -23.43 -34.49
C TYR A 284 41.67 -24.38 -35.37
N GLY A 285 42.89 -24.01 -35.75
CA GLY A 285 43.82 -24.89 -36.46
C GLY A 285 44.96 -24.15 -37.12
N SER A 286 46.13 -24.79 -37.16
CA SER A 286 47.29 -24.24 -37.88
C SER A 286 47.04 -24.23 -39.39
N PRO A 287 47.48 -23.21 -40.13
CA PRO A 287 47.34 -23.15 -41.58
C PRO A 287 47.93 -24.41 -42.23
N LEU A 288 47.20 -24.98 -43.21
CA LEU A 288 47.73 -26.10 -44.00
C LEU A 288 49.02 -25.65 -44.70
N ALA A 289 50.13 -26.37 -44.46
CA ALA A 289 51.39 -26.13 -45.15
C ALA A 289 51.27 -26.58 -46.61
N LEU A 290 50.87 -25.66 -47.49
CA LEU A 290 50.77 -25.91 -48.92
C LEU A 290 52.12 -25.63 -49.61
N PRO A 291 52.61 -26.52 -50.49
CA PRO A 291 53.78 -26.27 -51.33
C PRO A 291 53.70 -24.95 -52.12
N GLU A 292 54.83 -24.30 -52.34
CA GLU A 292 54.91 -23.08 -53.16
C GLU A 292 54.42 -23.35 -54.59
N GLY A 293 53.53 -22.49 -55.10
CA GLY A 293 52.95 -22.59 -56.44
C GLY A 293 51.53 -23.17 -56.52
N ILE A 294 50.93 -23.57 -55.40
CA ILE A 294 49.52 -24.00 -55.36
C ILE A 294 48.60 -22.77 -55.32
N ASP A 295 47.55 -22.79 -56.15
CA ASP A 295 46.47 -21.80 -56.09
C ASP A 295 45.71 -21.95 -54.76
N LEU A 296 45.96 -21.00 -53.86
CA LEU A 296 45.34 -20.92 -52.54
C LEU A 296 43.81 -20.87 -52.61
N TYR A 297 43.25 -20.23 -53.64
CA TYR A 297 41.80 -20.11 -53.81
C TYR A 297 41.18 -21.46 -54.17
N ALA A 298 41.82 -22.19 -55.10
CA ALA A 298 41.39 -23.53 -55.48
C ALA A 298 41.52 -24.51 -54.29
N ALA A 299 42.62 -24.45 -53.54
CA ALA A 299 42.82 -25.27 -52.35
C ALA A 299 41.77 -24.98 -51.26
N ALA A 300 41.50 -23.70 -50.98
CA ALA A 300 40.48 -23.30 -50.02
C ALA A 300 39.07 -23.76 -50.45
N LYS A 301 38.77 -23.69 -51.75
CA LYS A 301 37.50 -24.17 -52.30
C LYS A 301 37.33 -25.68 -52.16
N ALA A 302 38.40 -26.45 -52.39
CA ALA A 302 38.40 -27.90 -52.21
C ALA A 302 38.21 -28.30 -50.74
N ILE A 303 38.96 -27.67 -49.82
CA ILE A 303 38.84 -27.89 -48.37
C ILE A 303 37.42 -27.55 -47.90
N LYS A 304 36.89 -26.40 -48.33
CA LYS A 304 35.53 -26.00 -48.01
C LYS A 304 34.52 -27.03 -48.49
N ALA A 305 34.62 -27.48 -49.74
CA ALA A 305 33.73 -28.47 -50.31
C ALA A 305 33.78 -29.80 -49.54
N PHE A 306 34.97 -30.26 -49.15
CA PHE A 306 35.12 -31.45 -48.30
C PHE A 306 34.44 -31.26 -46.95
N LEU A 307 34.73 -30.17 -46.23
CA LEU A 307 34.15 -29.90 -44.91
C LEU A 307 32.63 -29.70 -44.95
N THR A 308 32.08 -29.19 -46.05
CA THR A 308 30.61 -29.05 -46.20
C THR A 308 29.93 -30.34 -46.64
N ALA A 309 30.64 -31.23 -47.34
CA ALA A 309 30.11 -32.53 -47.74
C ALA A 309 30.29 -33.61 -46.65
N ASP A 310 31.18 -33.39 -45.69
CA ASP A 310 31.48 -34.31 -44.60
C ASP A 310 30.27 -34.49 -43.68
N GLN A 311 29.79 -35.73 -43.56
CA GLN A 311 28.74 -36.09 -42.61
C GLN A 311 29.34 -36.99 -41.52
N PRO A 312 29.29 -36.55 -40.24
CA PRO A 312 29.84 -37.32 -39.12
C PRO A 312 29.24 -38.72 -38.94
N SER A 313 28.07 -38.97 -39.53
CA SER A 313 27.35 -40.24 -39.50
C SER A 313 27.90 -41.31 -40.44
N PHE A 314 28.79 -40.98 -41.38
CA PHE A 314 29.39 -41.96 -42.30
C PHE A 314 30.60 -42.68 -41.70
N LEU A 315 30.83 -43.92 -42.15
CA LEU A 315 31.96 -44.74 -41.70
C LEU A 315 33.29 -44.13 -42.19
N ALA A 316 34.35 -44.27 -41.38
CA ALA A 316 35.64 -43.62 -41.66
C ALA A 316 36.23 -43.99 -43.04
N GLY A 317 36.01 -45.21 -43.51
CA GLY A 317 36.46 -45.65 -44.84
C GLY A 317 35.74 -44.95 -46.01
N GLU A 318 34.45 -44.64 -45.85
CA GLU A 318 33.64 -43.96 -46.87
C GLU A 318 34.00 -42.47 -46.92
N ARG A 319 34.27 -41.86 -45.75
CA ARG A 319 34.71 -40.47 -45.64
C ARG A 319 36.07 -40.23 -46.30
N ILE A 320 36.98 -41.21 -46.26
CA ILE A 320 38.29 -41.15 -46.94
C ILE A 320 38.13 -41.25 -48.47
N GLN A 321 37.13 -41.96 -48.98
CA GLN A 321 36.88 -42.05 -50.44
C GLN A 321 36.26 -40.76 -51.02
N MET A 322 35.68 -39.91 -50.17
CA MET A 322 35.10 -38.62 -50.57
C MET A 322 36.12 -37.46 -50.51
N ALA A 323 37.29 -37.68 -49.90
CA ALA A 323 38.41 -36.74 -49.82
C ALA A 323 39.30 -36.80 -51.08
#